data_AF-A0A0R1NWS8-F1
#
_entry.id   AF-A0A0R1NWS8-F1
#
_cell.length_a   1.000
_cell.length_b   1.000
_cell.length_c   1.000
_cell.angle_alpha   90.00
_cell.angle_beta   90.00
_cell.angle_gamma   90.00
#
_symmetry.space_group_name_H-M   'P 1'
#
loop_
_entity.id
_entity.type
_entity.pdbx_description
1 polymer ?
#
loop_
_entity_poly.entity_id
_entity_poly.type
_entity_poly.pdbx_seq_one_letter_code
_entity_poly.pdbx_strand_id
1 'polypeptide(L)'
;MTVVLRDAMTFLSKDVDPIVGAVSYDKPLNTNTTLTIKTGNKVVTLLAKQVLLAIFKLDNKEFGFIFKGAPYHSDLNKEVFNKWNKATKKMLGRELKQCFLEVRP
;
A
#
# COMPACT_ATOMS: atom_id res chain seq x y z
N MET A 1 17.00 -6.04 0.71
CA MET A 1 16.45 -5.35 -0.47
C MET A 1 15.24 -4.56 -0.03
N THR A 2 15.22 -3.27 -0.32
CA THR A 2 14.13 -2.36 0.09
C THR A 2 13.09 -2.26 -1.02
N VAL A 3 11.82 -2.42 -0.67
CA VAL A 3 10.68 -2.17 -1.54
C VAL A 3 10.18 -0.77 -1.27
N VAL A 4 9.89 -0.01 -2.32
CA VAL A 4 9.29 1.33 -2.23
C VAL A 4 8.00 1.36 -3.04
N LEU A 5 6.88 1.50 -2.34
CA LEU A 5 5.56 1.74 -2.89
C LEU A 5 5.32 3.26 -2.91
N ARG A 6 5.39 3.90 -4.08
CA ARG A 6 5.42 5.37 -4.17
C ARG A 6 4.13 6.08 -3.76
N ASP A 7 3.01 5.38 -3.81
CA ASP A 7 1.66 5.90 -3.57
C ASP A 7 0.77 4.77 -3.04
N ALA A 8 0.56 4.75 -1.73
CA ALA A 8 -0.24 3.76 -1.06
C ALA A 8 -1.22 4.43 -0.09
N MET A 9 -2.37 3.80 0.08
CA MET A 9 -3.40 4.18 1.03
C MET A 9 -3.33 3.19 2.20
N THR A 10 -2.94 3.67 3.38
CA THR A 10 -2.65 2.83 4.54
C THR A 10 -3.62 3.07 5.68
N PHE A 11 -4.40 2.05 6.01
CA PHE A 11 -5.33 2.00 7.13
C PHE A 11 -4.63 1.42 8.36
N LEU A 12 -4.65 2.17 9.46
CA LEU A 12 -4.20 1.68 10.77
C LEU A 12 -5.34 1.03 11.56
N SER A 13 -6.57 1.50 11.36
CA SER A 13 -7.80 0.94 11.94
C SER A 13 -8.98 1.16 10.97
N LYS A 14 -10.17 0.68 11.32
CA LYS A 14 -11.40 0.86 10.52
C LYS A 14 -12.02 2.25 10.67
N ASP A 15 -11.70 2.94 11.77
CA ASP A 15 -12.40 4.14 12.23
C ASP A 15 -11.60 5.43 11.99
N VAL A 16 -10.44 5.32 11.35
CA VAL A 16 -9.52 6.44 11.10
C VAL A 16 -9.25 6.56 9.61
N ASP A 17 -9.17 7.80 9.13
CA ASP A 17 -8.80 8.09 7.75
C ASP A 17 -7.44 7.45 7.39
N PRO A 18 -7.32 6.89 6.18
CA PRO A 18 -6.08 6.26 5.77
C PRO A 18 -4.98 7.29 5.54
N ILE A 19 -3.76 6.92 5.92
CA ILE A 19 -2.56 7.68 5.61
C ILE A 19 -2.20 7.43 4.15
N VAL A 20 -2.14 8.48 3.36
CA VAL A 20 -1.78 8.43 1.94
C VAL A 20 -0.34 8.90 1.77
N GLY A 21 0.50 8.08 1.17
CA GLY A 21 1.91 8.42 0.97
C GLY A 21 2.74 7.27 0.43
N ALA A 22 4.06 7.49 0.38
CA ALA A 22 5.01 6.46 -0.02
C ALA A 22 5.25 5.51 1.16
N VAL A 23 5.18 4.20 0.92
CA VAL A 23 5.47 3.16 1.91
C VAL A 23 6.76 2.46 1.51
N SER A 24 7.68 2.27 2.45
CA SER A 24 8.93 1.56 2.22
C SER A 24 9.20 0.54 3.32
N TYR A 25 9.80 -0.59 2.94
CA TYR A 25 10.12 -1.67 3.85
C TYR A 25 11.21 -2.59 3.29
N ASP A 26 11.91 -3.28 4.18
CA ASP A 26 12.89 -4.28 3.79
C ASP A 26 12.28 -5.66 3.66
N LYS A 27 12.66 -6.38 2.60
CA LYS A 27 12.33 -7.80 2.46
C LYS A 27 13.20 -8.64 3.42
N PRO A 28 12.66 -9.73 4.01
CA PRO A 28 11.29 -10.23 3.82
C PRO A 28 10.26 -9.42 4.62
N LEU A 29 9.07 -9.25 4.03
CA LEU A 29 7.92 -8.66 4.73
C LEU A 29 7.32 -9.69 5.70
N ASN A 30 7.31 -9.37 6.98
CA ASN A 30 6.67 -10.12 8.05
C ASN A 30 6.06 -9.15 9.08
N THR A 31 5.39 -9.69 10.10
CA THR A 31 4.67 -8.91 11.12
C THR A 31 5.55 -7.92 11.91
N ASN A 32 6.86 -8.21 12.04
CA ASN A 32 7.83 -7.38 12.73
C ASN A 32 8.67 -6.51 11.78
N THR A 33 8.42 -6.58 10.46
CA THR A 33 9.06 -5.68 9.51
C THR A 33 8.61 -4.25 9.79
N THR A 34 9.57 -3.33 9.82
CA THR A 34 9.29 -1.91 9.95
C THR A 34 8.81 -1.35 8.61
N LEU A 35 7.64 -0.72 8.61
CA LEU A 35 7.09 0.04 7.50
C LEU A 35 7.30 1.53 7.78
N THR A 36 7.92 2.22 6.83
CA THR A 36 8.06 3.68 6.86
C THR A 36 7.12 4.30 5.85
N ILE A 37 6.19 5.12 6.34
CA ILE A 37 5.20 5.85 5.54
C ILE A 37 5.60 7.33 5.49
N LYS A 38 5.87 7.85 4.30
CA LYS A 38 6.20 9.25 4.06
C LYS A 38 5.01 9.96 3.39
N THR A 39 4.45 10.96 4.08
CA THR A 39 3.35 11.78 3.59
C THR A 39 3.73 13.26 3.69
N GLY A 40 4.08 13.86 2.54
CA GLY A 40 4.69 15.20 2.49
C GLY A 40 5.96 15.28 3.36
N ASN A 41 5.94 16.16 4.37
CA ASN A 41 7.04 16.35 5.32
C ASN A 41 6.95 15.46 6.57
N LYS A 42 5.89 14.66 6.70
CA LYS A 42 5.71 13.76 7.84
C LYS A 42 6.21 12.36 7.49
N VAL A 43 6.89 11.75 8.45
CA VAL A 43 7.35 10.37 8.39
C VAL A 43 6.73 9.63 9.57
N VAL A 44 6.05 8.53 9.29
CA VAL A 44 5.46 7.63 10.29
C VAL A 44 6.15 6.29 10.15
N THR A 45 6.67 5.77 11.26
CA THR A 45 7.34 4.47 11.30
C THR A 45 6.54 3.55 12.21
N LEU A 46 6.18 2.37 11.72
CA LEU A 46 5.41 1.39 12.48
C LEU A 46 5.73 -0.03 12.03
N LEU A 47 5.41 -1.01 12.87
CA LEU A 47 5.54 -2.42 12.52
C LEU A 47 4.40 -2.85 11.60
N ALA A 48 4.66 -3.78 10.69
CA ALA A 48 3.67 -4.24 9.72
C ALA A 48 2.43 -4.86 10.38
N LYS A 49 2.55 -5.45 11.59
CA LYS A 49 1.41 -5.91 12.39
C LYS A 49 0.45 -4.79 12.84
N GLN A 50 0.93 -3.55 12.89
CA GLN A 50 0.13 -2.36 13.25
C GLN A 50 -0.59 -1.75 12.05
N VAL A 51 -0.23 -2.15 10.81
CA VAL A 51 -1.00 -1.82 9.62
C VAL A 51 -2.16 -2.80 9.51
N LEU A 52 -3.38 -2.28 9.55
CA LEU A 52 -4.57 -3.08 9.24
C LEU A 52 -4.54 -3.47 7.76
N LEU A 53 -4.40 -2.49 6.87
CA LEU A 53 -4.39 -2.69 5.43
C LEU A 53 -3.62 -1.57 4.72
N ALA A 54 -2.63 -1.89 3.89
CA ALA A 54 -2.10 -0.96 2.91
C ALA A 54 -2.53 -1.39 1.51
N ILE A 55 -3.05 -0.46 0.70
CA ILE A 55 -3.51 -0.69 -0.67
C ILE A 55 -2.63 0.14 -1.61
N PHE A 56 -2.12 -0.49 -2.66
CA PHE A 56 -1.32 0.19 -3.68
C PHE A 56 -1.59 -0.39 -5.06
N LYS A 57 -1.39 0.42 -6.09
CA LYS A 57 -1.58 -0.01 -7.48
C LYS A 57 -0.27 -0.60 -8.00
N LEU A 58 -0.26 -1.90 -8.28
CA LEU A 58 0.92 -2.61 -8.83
C LEU A 58 1.15 -2.16 -10.27
N ASP A 59 0.08 -2.18 -11.07
CA ASP A 59 0.04 -1.72 -12.46
C ASP A 59 -1.39 -1.31 -12.88
N ASN A 60 -1.64 -1.21 -14.19
CA ASN A 60 -2.96 -0.85 -14.74
C ASN A 60 -3.99 -1.99 -14.73
N LYS A 61 -3.66 -3.15 -14.14
CA LYS A 61 -4.48 -4.36 -14.10
C LYS A 61 -4.60 -4.95 -12.70
N GLU A 62 -3.69 -4.63 -11.79
CA GLU A 62 -3.58 -5.26 -10.49
C GLU A 62 -3.33 -4.26 -9.34
N PHE A 63 -3.95 -4.54 -8.20
CA PHE A 63 -3.65 -3.93 -6.91
C PHE A 63 -2.86 -4.89 -6.03
N GLY A 64 -1.93 -4.36 -5.27
CA GLY A 64 -1.28 -5.05 -4.17
C GLY A 64 -1.85 -4.61 -2.83
N PHE A 65 -1.81 -5.52 -1.85
CA PHE A 65 -2.26 -5.29 -0.49
C PHE A 65 -1.21 -5.77 0.51
N ILE A 66 -1.03 -5.04 1.61
CA ILE A 66 -0.37 -5.56 2.80
C ILE A 66 -1.41 -5.64 3.89
N PHE A 67 -1.77 -6.85 4.31
CA PHE A 67 -2.74 -7.08 5.38
C PHE A 67 -2.06 -7.79 6.53
N LYS A 68 -2.01 -7.14 7.70
CA LYS A 68 -1.38 -7.68 8.92
C LYS A 68 0.05 -8.23 8.71
N GLY A 69 0.84 -7.54 7.88
CA GLY A 69 2.23 -7.93 7.57
C GLY A 69 2.41 -9.07 6.57
N ALA A 70 1.34 -9.48 5.87
CA ALA A 70 1.41 -10.39 4.74
C ALA A 70 1.06 -9.66 3.43
N PRO A 71 1.84 -9.86 2.35
CA PRO A 71 1.52 -9.31 1.04
C PRO A 71 0.47 -10.17 0.31
N TYR A 72 -0.44 -9.51 -0.39
CA TYR A 72 -1.44 -10.12 -1.28
C TYR A 72 -1.53 -9.28 -2.56
N HIS A 73 -2.12 -9.85 -3.60
CA HIS A 73 -2.41 -9.14 -4.83
C HIS A 73 -3.83 -9.47 -5.28
N SER A 74 -4.51 -8.52 -5.94
CA SER A 74 -5.81 -8.79 -6.54
C SER A 74 -5.53 -9.62 -7.77
N ASP A 75 -6.01 -10.87 -7.84
CA ASP A 75 -5.94 -11.64 -9.07
C ASP A 75 -6.28 -10.79 -10.31
N LEU A 76 -5.79 -11.18 -11.50
CA LEU A 76 -5.95 -10.46 -12.77
C LEU A 76 -7.41 -10.30 -13.26
N ASN A 77 -8.39 -10.49 -12.38
CA ASN A 77 -9.80 -10.23 -12.57
C ASN A 77 -10.08 -8.72 -12.65
N LYS A 78 -10.48 -8.29 -13.86
CA LYS A 78 -10.81 -6.90 -14.19
C LYS A 78 -11.94 -6.32 -13.34
N GLU A 79 -12.92 -7.11 -12.93
CA GLU A 79 -14.03 -6.64 -12.08
C GLU A 79 -13.54 -6.28 -10.67
N VAL A 80 -12.66 -7.12 -10.12
CA VAL A 80 -12.02 -6.88 -8.81
C VAL A 80 -11.15 -5.63 -8.88
N PHE A 81 -10.33 -5.50 -9.92
CA PHE A 81 -9.52 -4.30 -10.15
C PHE A 81 -10.40 -3.04 -10.24
N ASN A 82 -11.45 -3.06 -11.05
CA ASN A 82 -12.35 -1.92 -11.21
C ASN A 82 -13.05 -1.54 -9.91
N LYS A 83 -13.43 -2.53 -9.09
CA LYS A 83 -14.04 -2.30 -7.77
C LYS A 83 -13.07 -1.58 -6.84
N TRP A 84 -11.81 -2.03 -6.76
CA TRP A 84 -10.78 -1.39 -5.95
C TRP A 84 -10.40 -0.01 -6.47
N ASN A 85 -10.26 0.15 -7.79
CA ASN A 85 -9.96 1.45 -8.40
C ASN A 85 -11.08 2.46 -8.10
N LYS A 86 -12.35 2.06 -8.24
CA LYS A 86 -13.50 2.92 -7.90
C LYS A 86 -13.53 3.28 -6.41
N ALA A 87 -13.29 2.32 -5.52
CA ALA A 87 -13.32 2.55 -4.08
C ALA A 87 -12.19 3.50 -3.63
N THR A 88 -10.95 3.21 -4.02
CA THR A 88 -9.79 4.05 -3.69
C THR A 88 -9.90 5.44 -4.30
N LYS A 89 -10.36 5.56 -5.55
CA LYS A 89 -10.63 6.86 -6.21
C LYS A 89 -11.67 7.68 -5.47
N LYS A 90 -12.76 7.06 -5.02
CA LYS A 90 -13.80 7.74 -4.24
C LYS A 90 -13.26 8.31 -2.93
N MET A 91 -12.38 7.59 -2.24
CA MET A 91 -11.80 8.03 -0.98
C MET A 91 -10.69 9.07 -1.15
N LEU A 92 -9.84 8.92 -2.17
CA LEU A 92 -8.70 9.82 -2.41
C LEU A 92 -9.04 11.07 -3.22
N GLY A 93 -10.19 11.09 -3.91
CA GLY A 93 -10.51 12.10 -4.93
C GLY A 93 -9.68 11.97 -6.22
N ARG A 94 -8.75 11.01 -6.29
CA ARG A 94 -7.89 10.70 -7.44
C ARG A 94 -7.55 9.22 -7.48
N GLU A 95 -7.07 8.73 -8.61
CA GLU A 95 -6.57 7.36 -8.69
C GLU A 95 -5.21 7.23 -7.99
N LEU A 96 -4.97 6.06 -7.38
CA LEU A 96 -3.64 5.66 -6.95
C LEU A 96 -2.73 5.57 -8.17
N LYS A 97 -1.54 6.13 -8.06
CA LYS A 97 -0.50 6.03 -9.08
C LYS A 97 0.09 4.63 -9.05
N GLN A 98 0.65 4.20 -10.18
CA GLN A 98 1.37 2.94 -10.24
C GLN A 98 2.67 3.02 -9.42
N CYS A 99 2.92 2.00 -8.59
CA CYS A 99 3.87 2.11 -7.48
C CYS A 99 5.03 1.14 -7.48
N PHE A 100 4.98 0.06 -8.25
CA PHE A 100 5.99 -0.99 -8.13
C PHE A 100 7.21 -0.67 -8.98
N LEU A 101 8.27 -0.22 -8.31
CA LEU A 101 9.63 -0.25 -8.83
C LEU A 101 10.43 -1.15 -7.90
N GLU A 102 10.74 -2.36 -8.36
CA GLU A 102 11.73 -3.19 -7.69
C GLU A 102 13.11 -2.63 -8.06
N VAL A 103 13.70 -1.85 -7.15
CA VAL A 103 15.07 -1.34 -7.32
C VAL A 103 16.01 -2.53 -7.08
N ARG A 104 16.51 -3.13 -8.17
CA ARG A 104 17.63 -4.07 -8.08
C ARG A 104 18.91 -3.27 -7.79
N PRO A 105 19.84 -3.81 -6.96
CA PRO A 105 21.15 -3.20 -6.75
C PRO A 105 21.92 -3.04 -8.05
#